data_AF-D0MTW5-F1
#
_entry.id   AF-D0MTW5-F1
#
_cell.length_a   1.000
_cell.length_b   1.000
_cell.length_c   1.000
_cell.angle_alpha   90.00
_cell.angle_beta   90.00
_cell.angle_gamma   90.00
#
_symmetry.space_group_name_H-M   'P 1'
#
loop_
_entity.id
_entity.type
_entity.pdbx_description
1 polymer ?
#
loop_
_entity_poly.entity_id
_entity_poly.type
_entity_poly.pdbx_seq_one_letter_code
_entity_poly.pdbx_strand_id
1 'polypeptide(L)'
;MWHGINNWSLRDLARALRYHDNPQKPLNMKDPEQLEKVKRYALQLHVLVHKYKEAFPVYEAALKVSPQDTQTLVCFALLLVISCRYPAAKSWQRALTLFQQARDLTASDLTSTLRDIEQHFFRWALLLTPKNPLTIANYAVYLQCVHRDIDKAELLYRRALDLDPTNDLVITNFQRLQSERAPGRLYAGAGPGAIALAHSSEIRRCGSELQWREMEDPEAQPPMPTRFFHNLRTGKCSWEEPTEE
;
A
#
# COMPACT_ATOMS: atom_id res chain seq x y z
N MET A 1 11.83 13.04 8.13
CA MET A 1 11.52 13.77 6.87
C MET A 1 11.69 12.79 5.72
N TRP A 2 10.79 12.79 4.74
CA TRP A 2 10.83 11.83 3.63
C TRP A 2 12.06 12.11 2.74
N HIS A 3 13.06 11.23 2.75
CA HIS A 3 14.31 11.41 1.99
C HIS A 3 14.11 11.59 0.48
N GLY A 4 12.94 11.23 -0.08
CA GLY A 4 12.61 11.44 -1.49
C GLY A 4 11.95 12.78 -1.85
N ILE A 5 11.29 13.45 -0.90
CA ILE A 5 10.55 14.71 -1.16
C ILE A 5 11.50 15.91 -1.14
N ASN A 6 12.56 15.86 -0.31
CA ASN A 6 13.54 16.94 -0.19
C ASN A 6 14.38 17.17 -1.47
N ASN A 7 14.31 16.26 -2.45
CA ASN A 7 15.08 16.34 -3.69
C ASN A 7 14.29 16.91 -4.88
N TRP A 8 13.08 17.43 -4.67
CA TRP A 8 12.23 17.87 -5.78
C TRP A 8 12.55 19.28 -6.22
N SER A 9 12.65 19.47 -7.53
CA SER A 9 12.85 20.79 -8.10
C SER A 9 11.57 21.61 -8.05
N LEU A 10 11.68 22.94 -8.04
CA LEU A 10 10.55 23.87 -8.21
C LEU A 10 9.69 23.53 -9.44
N ARG A 11 10.30 22.96 -10.49
CA ARG A 11 9.60 22.53 -11.70
C ARG A 11 8.68 21.34 -11.44
N ASP A 12 9.12 20.39 -10.62
CA ASP A 12 8.32 19.21 -10.27
C ASP A 12 7.14 19.60 -9.37
N LEU A 13 7.35 20.55 -8.45
CA LEU A 13 6.27 21.15 -7.65
C LEU A 13 5.22 21.82 -8.55
N ALA A 14 5.66 22.65 -9.49
CA ALA A 14 4.77 23.33 -10.43
C ALA A 14 4.01 22.34 -11.34
N ARG A 15 4.67 21.25 -11.76
CA ARG A 15 4.03 20.19 -12.55
C ARG A 15 2.95 19.46 -11.73
N ALA A 16 3.26 19.09 -10.50
CA ALA A 16 2.31 18.46 -9.59
C ALA A 16 1.08 19.34 -9.35
N LEU A 17 1.29 20.62 -9.06
CA LEU A 17 0.21 21.59 -8.87
C LEU A 17 -0.66 21.70 -10.14
N ARG A 18 -0.06 21.90 -11.32
CA ARG A 18 -0.81 21.98 -12.59
C ARG A 18 -1.58 20.69 -12.92
N TYR A 19 -1.02 19.55 -12.56
CA TYR A 19 -1.67 18.26 -12.78
C TYR A 19 -2.81 18.00 -11.79
N HIS A 20 -2.79 18.60 -10.60
CA HIS A 20 -3.86 18.45 -9.62
C HIS A 20 -4.80 19.66 -9.55
N ASP A 21 -4.52 20.71 -10.31
CA ASP A 21 -5.38 21.87 -10.42
C ASP A 21 -6.66 21.54 -11.21
N ASN A 22 -7.80 21.88 -10.60
CA ASN A 22 -9.17 21.81 -11.13
C ASN A 22 -9.46 20.66 -12.13
N PRO A 23 -9.57 19.40 -11.68
CA PRO A 23 -10.06 18.34 -12.55
C PRO A 23 -11.56 18.55 -12.79
N GLN A 24 -11.92 18.98 -13.99
CA GLN A 24 -13.33 19.04 -14.35
C GLN A 24 -13.90 17.62 -14.38
N LYS A 25 -15.07 17.43 -13.76
CA LYS A 25 -15.81 16.18 -13.87
C LYS A 25 -16.05 15.90 -15.36
N PRO A 26 -15.67 14.73 -15.88
CA PRO A 26 -15.86 14.42 -17.30
C PRO A 26 -17.36 14.47 -17.63
N LEU A 27 -17.69 15.15 -18.73
CA LEU A 27 -19.07 15.30 -19.23
C LEU A 27 -19.65 13.94 -19.61
N ASN A 28 -18.82 13.08 -20.23
CA ASN A 28 -19.21 11.74 -20.61
C ASN A 28 -18.13 10.72 -20.20
N MET A 29 -18.50 9.76 -19.36
CA MET A 29 -17.59 8.75 -18.85
C MET A 29 -17.45 7.53 -19.78
N LYS A 30 -18.20 7.49 -20.89
CA LYS A 30 -18.18 6.37 -21.86
C LYS A 30 -17.29 6.63 -23.08
N ASP A 31 -16.82 7.87 -23.27
CA ASP A 31 -16.07 8.25 -24.46
C ASP A 31 -14.60 7.83 -24.33
N PRO A 32 -14.05 7.03 -25.28
CA PRO A 32 -12.64 6.60 -25.25
C PRO A 32 -11.64 7.77 -25.32
N GLU A 33 -11.97 8.83 -26.06
CA GLU A 33 -11.11 10.01 -26.17
C GLU A 33 -10.97 10.78 -24.85
N GLN A 34 -11.94 10.64 -23.94
CA GLN A 34 -11.92 11.28 -22.64
C GLN A 34 -11.30 10.38 -21.56
N LEU A 35 -10.84 9.17 -21.88
CA LEU A 35 -10.37 8.18 -20.92
C LEU A 35 -9.30 8.74 -19.97
N GLU A 36 -8.31 9.47 -20.48
CA GLU A 36 -7.25 10.03 -19.65
C GLU A 36 -7.78 11.09 -18.66
N LYS A 37 -8.78 11.88 -19.07
CA LYS A 37 -9.47 12.83 -18.17
C LYS A 37 -10.26 12.08 -17.09
N VAL A 38 -10.95 11.00 -17.46
CA VAL A 38 -11.69 10.14 -16.54
C VAL A 38 -10.74 9.50 -15.52
N LYS A 39 -9.61 8.94 -15.97
CA LYS A 39 -8.56 8.36 -15.13
C LYS A 39 -8.00 9.38 -14.14
N ARG A 40 -7.60 10.56 -14.63
CA ARG A 40 -7.09 11.65 -13.79
C ARG A 40 -8.12 12.12 -12.76
N TYR A 41 -9.39 12.27 -13.15
CA TYR A 41 -10.48 12.63 -12.24
C TYR A 41 -10.68 11.55 -11.15
N ALA A 42 -10.70 10.26 -11.52
CA ALA A 42 -10.81 9.15 -10.58
C ALA A 42 -9.66 9.14 -9.57
N LEU A 43 -8.43 9.34 -10.06
CA LEU A 43 -7.22 9.38 -9.24
C LEU A 43 -7.21 10.55 -8.27
N GLN A 44 -7.71 11.71 -8.68
CA GLN A 44 -7.81 12.85 -7.78
C GLN A 44 -8.84 12.63 -6.67
N LEU A 45 -10.00 12.07 -7.01
CA LEU A 45 -11.00 11.69 -6.00
C LEU A 45 -10.47 10.65 -5.01
N HIS A 46 -9.66 9.71 -5.49
CA HIS A 46 -9.03 8.65 -4.69
C HIS A 46 -7.92 9.20 -3.79
N VAL A 47 -6.91 9.86 -4.37
CA VAL A 47 -5.63 10.12 -3.71
C VAL A 47 -5.60 11.44 -2.93
N LEU A 48 -6.28 12.48 -3.41
CA LEU A 48 -6.25 13.83 -2.80
C LEU A 48 -7.54 14.19 -2.07
N VAL A 49 -8.70 13.94 -2.68
CA VAL A 49 -9.99 14.33 -2.10
C VAL A 49 -10.53 13.26 -1.14
N HIS A 50 -10.03 12.02 -1.25
CA HIS A 50 -10.42 10.87 -0.43
C HIS A 50 -11.92 10.52 -0.48
N LYS A 51 -12.59 10.88 -1.58
CA LYS A 51 -13.99 10.54 -1.86
C LYS A 51 -14.09 9.17 -2.52
N TYR A 52 -13.72 8.13 -1.79
CA TYR A 52 -13.66 6.76 -2.31
C TYR A 52 -15.00 6.27 -2.87
N LYS A 53 -16.12 6.76 -2.30
CA LYS A 53 -17.45 6.38 -2.77
C LYS A 53 -17.78 6.90 -4.17
N GLU A 54 -17.32 8.11 -4.49
CA GLU A 54 -17.49 8.75 -5.79
C GLU A 54 -16.45 8.25 -6.79
N ALA A 55 -15.23 7.92 -6.36
CA ALA A 55 -14.17 7.41 -7.23
C ALA A 55 -14.51 6.03 -7.83
N PHE A 56 -15.16 5.15 -7.05
CA PHE A 56 -15.49 3.78 -7.45
C PHE A 56 -16.22 3.68 -8.81
N PRO A 57 -17.38 4.34 -9.03
CA PRO A 57 -18.08 4.25 -10.31
C PRO A 57 -17.29 4.86 -11.47
N VAL A 58 -16.38 5.81 -11.21
CA VAL A 58 -15.52 6.40 -12.24
C VAL A 58 -14.48 5.39 -12.70
N TYR A 59 -13.86 4.65 -11.79
CA TYR A 59 -12.95 3.55 -12.16
C TYR A 59 -13.69 2.43 -12.90
N GLU A 60 -14.91 2.07 -12.48
CA GLU A 60 -15.71 1.08 -13.22
C GLU A 60 -16.09 1.57 -14.62
N ALA A 61 -16.38 2.86 -14.79
CA ALA A 61 -16.62 3.43 -16.12
C ALA A 61 -15.35 3.40 -16.98
N ALA A 62 -14.19 3.76 -16.42
CA ALA A 62 -12.91 3.69 -17.13
C ALA A 62 -12.58 2.25 -17.57
N LEU A 63 -12.78 1.25 -16.71
CA LEU A 63 -12.57 -0.16 -17.07
C LEU A 63 -13.57 -0.68 -18.10
N LYS A 64 -14.80 -0.14 -18.16
CA LYS A 64 -15.76 -0.50 -19.22
C LYS A 64 -15.31 0.01 -20.59
N VAL A 65 -14.67 1.16 -20.63
CA VAL A 65 -14.11 1.75 -21.86
C VAL A 65 -12.83 1.02 -22.27
N SER A 66 -11.92 0.81 -21.32
CA SER A 66 -10.65 0.12 -21.53
C SER A 66 -10.42 -0.97 -20.48
N PRO A 67 -10.84 -2.22 -20.73
CA PRO A 67 -10.72 -3.31 -19.76
C PRO A 67 -9.28 -3.71 -19.45
N GLN A 68 -8.35 -3.44 -20.38
CA GLN A 68 -6.95 -3.86 -20.31
C GLN A 68 -6.00 -2.72 -19.90
N ASP A 69 -6.52 -1.57 -19.44
CA ASP A 69 -5.66 -0.47 -18.98
C ASP A 69 -5.04 -0.80 -17.62
N THR A 70 -3.73 -1.07 -17.64
CA THR A 70 -2.93 -1.49 -16.48
C THR A 70 -3.00 -0.48 -15.34
N GLN A 71 -2.90 0.82 -15.65
CA GLN A 71 -2.97 1.89 -14.67
C GLN A 71 -4.30 1.90 -13.93
N THR A 72 -5.42 1.83 -14.67
CA THR A 72 -6.76 1.80 -14.08
C THR A 72 -6.95 0.54 -13.23
N LEU A 73 -6.49 -0.64 -13.70
CA LEU A 73 -6.57 -1.88 -12.93
C LEU A 73 -5.84 -1.78 -11.58
N VAL A 74 -4.57 -1.33 -11.58
CA VAL A 74 -3.77 -1.18 -10.36
C VAL A 74 -4.39 -0.14 -9.43
N CYS A 75 -4.77 1.03 -9.94
CA CYS A 75 -5.30 2.10 -9.11
C CYS A 75 -6.69 1.76 -8.53
N PHE A 76 -7.51 1.03 -9.29
CA PHE A 76 -8.79 0.53 -8.80
C PHE A 76 -8.62 -0.56 -7.74
N ALA A 77 -7.66 -1.46 -7.91
CA ALA A 77 -7.31 -2.45 -6.88
C ALA A 77 -6.88 -1.76 -5.58
N LEU A 78 -6.01 -0.75 -5.66
CA LEU A 78 -5.59 0.05 -4.50
C LEU A 78 -6.76 0.78 -3.83
N LEU A 79 -7.70 1.34 -4.62
CA LEU A 79 -8.94 1.94 -4.11
C LEU A 79 -9.78 0.92 -3.31
N LEU A 80 -9.92 -0.30 -3.83
CA LEU A 80 -10.68 -1.36 -3.17
C LEU A 80 -10.07 -1.77 -1.83
N VAL A 81 -8.73 -1.79 -1.77
CA VAL A 81 -8.00 -2.06 -0.53
C VAL A 81 -8.26 -0.95 0.48
N ILE A 82 -7.96 0.31 0.13
CA ILE A 82 -8.08 1.41 1.10
C ILE A 82 -9.53 1.58 1.56
N SER A 83 -10.51 1.52 0.65
CA SER A 83 -11.91 1.83 0.96
C SER A 83 -12.60 0.80 1.86
N CYS A 84 -12.01 -0.39 2.05
CA CYS A 84 -12.53 -1.45 2.94
C CYS A 84 -14.04 -1.72 2.81
N ARG A 85 -14.61 -1.56 1.61
CA ARG A 85 -16.06 -1.59 1.45
C ARG A 85 -16.65 -2.92 1.91
N TYR A 86 -17.76 -2.83 2.64
CA TYR A 86 -18.48 -4.01 3.09
C TYR A 86 -19.09 -4.79 1.90
N PRO A 87 -18.93 -6.12 1.84
CA PRO A 87 -18.12 -6.98 2.70
C PRO A 87 -16.62 -6.98 2.32
N ALA A 88 -15.75 -6.69 3.30
CA ALA A 88 -14.32 -6.45 3.08
C ALA A 88 -13.55 -7.65 2.48
N ALA A 89 -13.99 -8.88 2.75
CA ALA A 89 -13.39 -10.08 2.18
C ALA A 89 -13.53 -10.13 0.65
N LYS A 90 -14.71 -9.74 0.13
CA LYS A 90 -14.96 -9.73 -1.32
C LYS A 90 -14.22 -8.59 -2.01
N SER A 91 -14.15 -7.41 -1.39
CA SER A 91 -13.39 -6.30 -1.95
C SER A 91 -11.90 -6.62 -2.03
N TRP A 92 -11.35 -7.31 -1.02
CA TRP A 92 -9.97 -7.76 -1.01
C TRP A 92 -9.68 -8.79 -2.11
N GLN A 93 -10.51 -9.83 -2.22
CA GLN A 93 -10.37 -10.82 -3.28
C GLN A 93 -10.42 -10.16 -4.67
N ARG A 94 -11.37 -9.25 -4.88
CA ARG A 94 -11.48 -8.48 -6.13
C ARG A 94 -10.24 -7.62 -6.39
N ALA A 95 -9.65 -7.02 -5.37
CA ALA A 95 -8.39 -6.28 -5.52
C ALA A 95 -7.24 -7.21 -5.97
N LEU A 96 -7.11 -8.38 -5.36
CA LEU A 96 -6.10 -9.37 -5.74
C LEU A 96 -6.28 -9.86 -7.18
N THR A 97 -7.51 -10.11 -7.62
CA THR A 97 -7.77 -10.51 -9.01
C THR A 97 -7.41 -9.43 -10.01
N LEU A 98 -7.65 -8.15 -9.68
CA LEU A 98 -7.26 -7.02 -10.54
C LEU A 98 -5.74 -6.85 -10.61
N PHE A 99 -5.03 -7.06 -9.49
CA PHE A 99 -3.57 -7.07 -9.49
C PHE A 99 -2.99 -8.21 -10.32
N GLN A 100 -3.61 -9.39 -10.29
CA GLN A 100 -3.22 -10.52 -11.14
C GLN A 100 -3.45 -10.18 -12.62
N GLN A 101 -4.64 -9.68 -12.98
CA GLN A 101 -4.94 -9.24 -14.35
C GLN A 101 -3.93 -8.19 -14.87
N ALA A 102 -3.56 -7.22 -14.04
CA ALA A 102 -2.57 -6.22 -14.42
C ALA A 102 -1.18 -6.82 -14.68
N ARG A 103 -0.79 -7.87 -13.93
CA ARG A 103 0.47 -8.59 -14.12
C ARG A 103 0.47 -9.43 -15.39
N ASP A 104 -0.66 -10.05 -15.70
CA ASP A 104 -0.79 -10.94 -16.86
C ASP A 104 -0.76 -10.19 -18.20
N LEU A 105 -1.26 -8.95 -18.23
CA LEU A 105 -1.38 -8.18 -19.47
C LEU A 105 -0.05 -7.70 -20.05
N THR A 106 0.93 -7.29 -19.24
CA THR A 106 2.14 -6.62 -19.74
C THR A 106 3.34 -6.75 -18.78
N ALA A 107 4.07 -7.86 -18.84
CA ALA A 107 5.24 -8.06 -17.97
C ALA A 107 6.37 -7.01 -18.17
N SER A 108 6.55 -6.46 -19.38
CA SER A 108 7.62 -5.48 -19.68
C SER A 108 7.27 -4.03 -19.31
N ASP A 109 6.01 -3.61 -19.48
CA ASP A 109 5.55 -2.22 -19.23
C ASP A 109 4.96 -2.00 -17.83
N LEU A 110 4.76 -3.06 -17.03
CA LEU A 110 4.22 -2.91 -15.69
C LEU A 110 5.16 -2.10 -14.78
N THR A 111 6.47 -2.29 -14.89
CA THR A 111 7.42 -1.61 -13.99
C THR A 111 7.49 -0.10 -14.24
N SER A 112 7.42 0.33 -15.50
CA SER A 112 7.38 1.76 -15.86
C SER A 112 6.06 2.39 -15.43
N THR A 113 4.93 1.76 -15.74
CA THR A 113 3.61 2.25 -15.33
C THR A 113 3.46 2.33 -13.81
N LEU A 114 3.94 1.34 -13.05
CA LEU A 114 3.99 1.39 -11.59
C LEU A 114 4.86 2.53 -11.08
N ARG A 115 6.03 2.76 -11.68
CA ARG A 115 6.90 3.88 -11.33
C ARG A 115 6.19 5.22 -11.56
N ASP A 116 5.51 5.36 -12.69
CA ASP A 116 4.75 6.57 -13.02
C ASP A 116 3.59 6.77 -12.05
N ILE A 117 2.89 5.69 -11.68
CA ILE A 117 1.81 5.73 -10.68
C ILE A 117 2.33 6.23 -9.33
N GLU A 118 3.43 5.66 -8.87
CA GLU A 118 4.04 6.06 -7.61
C GLU A 118 4.44 7.53 -7.63
N GLN A 119 5.15 7.95 -8.67
CA GLN A 119 5.77 9.26 -8.77
C GLN A 119 4.72 10.36 -8.94
N HIS A 120 3.78 10.19 -9.86
CA HIS A 120 2.85 11.23 -10.28
C HIS A 120 1.54 11.26 -9.47
N PHE A 121 1.19 10.19 -8.73
CA PHE A 121 -0.04 10.19 -7.92
C PHE A 121 0.27 10.17 -6.43
N PHE A 122 0.89 9.11 -5.94
CA PHE A 122 1.02 8.92 -4.50
C PHE A 122 2.05 9.85 -3.87
N ARG A 123 3.24 9.96 -4.49
CA ARG A 123 4.25 10.89 -3.99
C ARG A 123 3.82 12.34 -4.16
N TRP A 124 3.24 12.71 -5.31
CA TRP A 124 2.72 14.08 -5.51
C TRP A 124 1.63 14.42 -4.50
N ALA A 125 0.73 13.49 -4.18
CA ALA A 125 -0.25 13.73 -3.14
C ALA A 125 0.40 13.90 -1.76
N LEU A 126 1.40 13.08 -1.41
CA LEU A 126 2.14 13.27 -0.16
C LEU A 126 2.84 14.64 -0.08
N LEU A 127 3.32 15.18 -1.20
CA LEU A 127 3.86 16.53 -1.25
C LEU A 127 2.77 17.57 -1.00
N LEU A 128 1.63 17.46 -1.70
CA LEU A 128 0.55 18.45 -1.62
C LEU A 128 -0.14 18.43 -0.25
N THR A 129 -0.31 17.25 0.35
CA THR A 129 -1.01 17.04 1.63
C THR A 129 -0.20 16.17 2.61
N PRO A 130 0.97 16.64 3.08
CA PRO A 130 1.93 15.82 3.85
C PRO A 130 1.48 15.47 5.27
N LYS A 131 0.46 16.18 5.78
CA LYS A 131 -0.11 15.99 7.13
C LYS A 131 -1.51 15.36 7.09
N ASN A 132 -1.97 14.90 5.94
CA ASN A 132 -3.26 14.24 5.83
C ASN A 132 -3.10 12.72 6.08
N PRO A 133 -3.76 12.15 7.09
CA PRO A 133 -3.64 10.74 7.45
C PRO A 133 -4.08 9.81 6.30
N LEU A 134 -5.12 10.17 5.55
CA LEU A 134 -5.62 9.37 4.43
C LEU A 134 -4.65 9.36 3.24
N THR A 135 -3.94 10.47 2.99
CA THR A 135 -2.88 10.51 1.96
C THR A 135 -1.72 9.59 2.33
N ILE A 136 -1.31 9.60 3.60
CA ILE A 136 -0.25 8.72 4.11
C ILE A 136 -0.69 7.25 4.04
N ALA A 137 -1.94 6.94 4.45
CA ALA A 137 -2.48 5.60 4.37
C ALA A 137 -2.64 5.09 2.92
N ASN A 138 -3.05 5.95 1.98
CA ASN A 138 -3.06 5.62 0.55
C ASN A 138 -1.66 5.18 0.06
N TYR A 139 -0.60 5.89 0.48
CA TYR A 139 0.77 5.48 0.13
C TYR A 139 1.22 4.22 0.88
N ALA A 140 0.78 4.02 2.13
CA ALA A 140 1.02 2.78 2.86
C ALA A 140 0.42 1.56 2.12
N VAL A 141 -0.82 1.67 1.63
CA VAL A 141 -1.48 0.66 0.78
C VAL A 141 -0.67 0.40 -0.49
N TYR A 142 -0.15 1.46 -1.13
CA TYR A 142 0.69 1.32 -2.32
C TYR A 142 1.97 0.52 -2.02
N LEU A 143 2.70 0.86 -0.95
CA LEU A 143 3.90 0.13 -0.54
C LEU A 143 3.59 -1.33 -0.19
N GLN A 144 2.49 -1.57 0.51
CA GLN A 144 2.02 -2.89 0.93
C GLN A 144 1.69 -3.79 -0.27
N CYS A 145 0.93 -3.30 -1.25
CA CYS A 145 0.41 -4.12 -2.34
C CYS A 145 1.39 -4.25 -3.51
N VAL A 146 2.06 -3.14 -3.88
CA VAL A 146 2.91 -3.04 -5.07
C VAL A 146 4.35 -3.39 -4.74
N HIS A 147 4.97 -2.65 -3.82
CA HIS A 147 6.38 -2.87 -3.45
C HIS A 147 6.60 -4.06 -2.51
N ARG A 148 5.51 -4.55 -1.87
CA ARG A 148 5.56 -5.60 -0.84
C ARG A 148 6.51 -5.24 0.32
N ASP A 149 6.67 -3.93 0.56
CA ASP A 149 7.49 -3.40 1.65
C ASP A 149 6.60 -3.17 2.87
N ILE A 150 6.35 -4.25 3.61
CA ILE A 150 5.36 -4.31 4.69
C ILE A 150 5.81 -3.49 5.89
N ASP A 151 7.11 -3.48 6.19
CA ASP A 151 7.67 -2.73 7.31
C ASP A 151 7.57 -1.22 7.10
N LYS A 152 7.86 -0.74 5.87
CA LYS A 152 7.61 0.68 5.55
C LYS A 152 6.13 1.00 5.56
N ALA A 153 5.27 0.12 5.03
CA ALA A 153 3.82 0.34 5.06
C ALA A 153 3.29 0.47 6.50
N GLU A 154 3.74 -0.40 7.41
CA GLU A 154 3.42 -0.35 8.84
C GLU A 154 3.86 0.96 9.50
N LEU A 155 5.06 1.45 9.21
CA LEU A 155 5.52 2.77 9.69
C LEU A 155 4.59 3.91 9.22
N LEU A 156 4.11 3.84 7.98
CA LEU A 156 3.20 4.85 7.43
C LEU A 156 1.81 4.79 8.04
N TYR A 157 1.26 3.58 8.24
CA TYR A 157 -0.01 3.43 8.95
C TYR A 157 0.06 4.00 10.36
N ARG A 158 1.13 3.70 11.11
CA ARG A 158 1.33 4.29 12.44
C ARG A 158 1.39 5.81 12.39
N ARG A 159 2.18 6.37 11.48
CA ARG A 159 2.24 7.82 11.30
C ARG A 159 0.88 8.44 10.93
N ALA A 160 0.07 7.75 10.14
CA ALA A 160 -1.29 8.20 9.84
C ALA A 160 -2.17 8.19 11.11
N LEU A 161 -2.06 7.15 11.95
CA LEU A 161 -2.76 7.07 13.24
C LEU A 161 -2.24 8.08 14.27
N ASP A 162 -0.96 8.45 14.25
CA ASP A 162 -0.42 9.51 15.10
C ASP A 162 -1.05 10.88 14.78
N LEU A 163 -1.44 11.09 13.52
CA LEU A 163 -2.11 12.32 13.06
C LEU A 163 -3.62 12.29 13.32
N ASP A 164 -4.24 11.13 13.16
CA ASP A 164 -5.67 10.91 13.42
C ASP A 164 -5.89 9.49 13.97
N PRO A 165 -5.86 9.33 15.30
CA PRO A 165 -5.93 8.01 15.95
C PRO A 165 -7.33 7.40 15.87
N THR A 166 -8.34 8.19 15.51
CA THR A 166 -9.75 7.77 15.42
C THR A 166 -10.18 7.44 13.99
N ASN A 167 -9.24 7.44 13.04
CA ASN A 167 -9.58 7.19 11.64
C ASN A 167 -9.91 5.72 11.37
N ASP A 168 -11.19 5.38 11.37
CA ASP A 168 -11.69 4.01 11.15
C ASP A 168 -11.08 3.32 9.93
N LEU A 169 -10.88 4.06 8.84
CA LEU A 169 -10.35 3.51 7.60
C LEU A 169 -8.89 3.10 7.75
N VAL A 170 -8.09 3.95 8.39
CA VAL A 170 -6.67 3.68 8.65
C VAL A 170 -6.56 2.53 9.64
N ILE A 171 -7.34 2.54 10.72
CA ILE A 171 -7.38 1.46 11.72
C ILE A 171 -7.69 0.12 11.06
N THR A 172 -8.76 0.06 10.25
CA THR A 172 -9.20 -1.18 9.60
C THR A 172 -8.14 -1.72 8.62
N ASN A 173 -7.51 -0.84 7.85
CA ASN A 173 -6.44 -1.26 6.93
C ASN A 173 -5.19 -1.72 7.67
N PHE A 174 -4.83 -1.03 8.76
CA PHE A 174 -3.67 -1.38 9.57
C PHE A 174 -3.86 -2.73 10.28
N GLN A 175 -5.01 -2.94 10.91
CA GLN A 175 -5.38 -4.23 11.50
C GLN A 175 -5.37 -5.36 10.46
N ARG A 176 -5.82 -5.09 9.23
CA ARG A 176 -5.73 -6.07 8.14
C ARG A 176 -4.29 -6.40 7.81
N LEU A 177 -3.43 -5.40 7.63
CA LEU A 177 -2.00 -5.61 7.37
C LEU A 177 -1.38 -6.48 8.46
N GLN A 178 -1.64 -6.17 9.74
CA GLN A 178 -1.16 -6.98 10.88
C GLN A 178 -1.68 -8.41 10.82
N SER A 179 -2.96 -8.61 10.53
CA SER A 179 -3.54 -9.96 10.41
C SER A 179 -2.93 -10.77 9.26
N GLU A 180 -2.57 -10.11 8.15
CA GLU A 180 -1.97 -10.73 6.98
C GLU A 180 -0.47 -11.01 7.14
N ARG A 181 0.17 -10.47 8.18
CA ARG A 181 1.54 -10.84 8.58
C ARG A 181 1.60 -12.18 9.31
N ALA A 182 0.48 -12.69 9.82
CA ALA A 182 0.44 -13.98 10.53
C ALA A 182 0.89 -15.15 9.61
N PRO A 183 1.41 -16.25 10.19
CA PRO A 183 1.83 -17.42 9.42
C PRO A 183 0.68 -17.97 8.57
N GLY A 184 0.99 -18.41 7.35
CA GLY A 184 0.02 -18.92 6.37
C GLY A 184 -0.81 -17.85 5.64
N ARG A 185 -0.57 -16.55 5.90
CA ARG A 185 -1.23 -15.44 5.22
C ARG A 185 -0.34 -14.77 4.16
N LEU A 186 -0.88 -13.77 3.45
CA LEU A 186 -0.24 -13.20 2.27
C LEU A 186 1.11 -12.53 2.56
N TYR A 187 1.32 -11.99 3.76
CA TYR A 187 2.53 -11.29 4.16
C TYR A 187 3.32 -12.03 5.26
N ALA A 188 3.10 -13.34 5.41
CA ALA A 188 3.82 -14.16 6.40
C ALA A 188 5.35 -14.03 6.28
N GLY A 189 5.88 -13.95 5.06
CA GLY A 189 7.32 -13.81 4.81
C GLY A 189 7.96 -12.51 5.29
N ALA A 190 7.17 -11.51 5.70
CA ALA A 190 7.70 -10.30 6.34
C ALA A 190 7.99 -10.50 7.84
N GLY A 191 7.50 -11.59 8.44
CA GLY A 191 7.64 -11.83 9.88
C GLY A 191 6.89 -10.79 10.73
N PRO A 192 7.16 -10.71 12.04
CA PRO A 192 6.65 -9.65 12.91
C PRO A 192 7.23 -8.27 12.53
N GLY A 193 6.47 -7.23 12.86
CA GLY A 193 6.90 -5.84 12.63
C GLY A 193 8.00 -5.38 13.58
N ALA A 194 8.64 -4.25 13.26
CA ALA A 194 9.78 -3.72 14.02
C ALA A 194 9.47 -3.42 15.50
N ILE A 195 8.23 -3.09 15.85
CA ILE A 195 7.84 -2.86 17.26
C ILE A 195 7.73 -4.16 18.03
N ALA A 196 7.15 -5.21 17.42
CA ALA A 196 7.12 -6.54 18.04
C ALA A 196 8.54 -7.07 18.28
N LEU A 197 9.47 -6.78 17.36
CA LEU A 197 10.90 -7.05 17.58
C LEU A 197 11.51 -6.22 18.71
N ALA A 198 11.08 -4.98 18.91
CA ALA A 198 11.60 -4.12 19.98
C ALA A 198 11.10 -4.53 21.37
N HIS A 199 9.90 -5.13 21.46
CA HIS A 199 9.32 -5.60 22.71
C HIS A 199 9.70 -7.05 23.06
N SER A 200 10.23 -7.81 22.09
CA SER A 200 10.55 -9.21 22.28
C SER A 200 11.89 -9.44 23.00
N SER A 201 11.98 -10.58 23.68
CA SER A 201 13.19 -11.03 24.39
C SER A 201 13.86 -12.21 23.68
N GLU A 202 15.19 -12.22 23.68
CA GLU A 202 16.00 -13.31 23.11
C GLU A 202 15.95 -14.55 24.02
N ILE A 203 15.51 -15.68 23.48
CA ILE A 203 15.53 -16.99 24.18
C ILE A 203 16.88 -17.68 23.95
N ARG A 204 17.23 -17.88 22.67
CA ARG A 204 18.43 -18.61 22.26
C ARG A 204 18.96 -18.13 20.91
N ARG A 205 20.21 -18.49 20.62
CA ARG A 205 20.84 -18.28 19.31
C ARG A 205 20.88 -19.58 18.53
N CYS A 206 20.59 -19.49 17.24
CA CYS A 206 20.48 -20.63 16.32
C CYS A 206 21.17 -20.32 14.97
N GLY A 207 21.37 -21.38 14.18
CA GLY A 207 21.95 -21.33 12.84
C GLY A 207 23.48 -21.34 12.80
N SER A 208 24.03 -21.57 11.60
CA SER A 208 25.48 -21.50 11.34
C SER A 208 26.02 -20.13 11.74
N GLU A 209 27.14 -20.11 12.48
CA GLU A 209 27.74 -18.87 13.04
C GLU A 209 26.85 -18.07 14.02
N LEU A 210 25.77 -18.65 14.59
CA LEU A 210 24.87 -17.96 15.55
C LEU A 210 24.21 -16.69 14.97
N GLN A 211 23.96 -16.70 13.66
CA GLN A 211 23.44 -15.55 12.93
C GLN A 211 21.94 -15.29 13.17
N TRP A 212 21.20 -16.25 13.73
CA TRP A 212 19.79 -16.13 14.08
C TRP A 212 19.56 -16.13 15.59
N ARG A 213 18.53 -15.40 16.01
CA ARG A 213 18.05 -15.39 17.39
C ARG A 213 16.59 -15.77 17.43
N GLU A 214 16.24 -16.74 18.26
CA GLU A 214 14.85 -17.03 18.60
C GLU A 214 14.40 -16.00 19.63
N MET A 215 13.32 -15.29 19.29
CA MET A 215 12.73 -14.22 20.06
C MET A 215 11.33 -14.64 20.52
N GLU A 216 10.93 -14.18 21.70
CA GLU A 216 9.58 -14.34 22.24
C GLU A 216 8.97 -12.97 22.51
N ASP A 217 7.80 -12.71 21.92
CA ASP A 217 6.98 -11.54 22.15
C ASP A 217 5.85 -11.88 23.15
N PRO A 218 5.92 -11.34 24.38
CA PRO A 218 4.89 -11.57 25.40
C PRO A 218 3.58 -10.82 25.10
N GLU A 219 3.59 -9.81 24.23
CA GLU A 219 2.43 -9.01 23.87
C GLU A 219 1.74 -9.49 22.58
N ALA A 220 2.23 -10.58 21.98
CA ALA A 220 1.66 -11.13 20.75
C ALA A 220 0.19 -11.52 20.93
N GLN A 221 -0.67 -10.99 20.06
CA GLN A 221 -2.10 -11.30 20.03
C GLN A 221 -2.42 -12.30 18.91
N PRO A 222 -3.38 -13.21 19.10
CA PRO A 222 -3.81 -14.12 18.05
C PRO A 222 -4.34 -13.32 16.85
N PRO A 223 -3.99 -13.67 15.59
CA PRO A 223 -3.42 -14.95 15.15
C PRO A 223 -1.88 -15.00 15.08
N MET A 224 -1.15 -14.02 15.62
CA MET A 224 0.31 -14.04 15.58
C MET A 224 0.88 -15.00 16.63
N PRO A 225 1.88 -15.83 16.28
CA PRO A 225 2.56 -16.67 17.25
C PRO A 225 3.46 -15.82 18.16
N THR A 226 3.70 -16.29 19.37
CA THR A 226 4.56 -15.61 20.36
C THR A 226 6.04 -15.70 20.00
N ARG A 227 6.44 -16.73 19.24
CA ARG A 227 7.85 -16.99 18.90
C ARG A 227 8.12 -16.73 17.44
N PHE A 228 9.31 -16.21 17.18
CA PHE A 228 9.81 -15.94 15.83
C PHE A 228 11.34 -15.86 15.83
N PHE A 229 11.92 -15.79 14.63
CA PHE A 229 13.36 -15.74 14.42
C PHE A 229 13.77 -14.39 13.85
N HIS A 230 14.84 -13.81 14.38
CA HIS A 230 15.42 -12.56 13.90
C HIS A 230 16.85 -12.79 13.40
N ASN A 231 17.12 -12.34 12.17
CA ASN A 231 18.43 -12.45 11.54
C ASN A 231 19.28 -11.22 11.83
N LEU A 232 20.45 -11.40 12.44
CA LEU A 232 21.34 -10.30 12.83
C LEU A 232 22.06 -9.64 11.65
N ARG A 233 22.30 -10.38 10.57
CA ARG A 233 23.03 -9.89 9.40
C ARG A 233 22.12 -9.08 8.48
N THR A 234 20.88 -9.52 8.30
CA THR A 234 19.92 -8.89 7.39
C THR A 234 18.91 -7.98 8.10
N GLY A 235 18.75 -8.12 9.42
CA GLY A 235 17.74 -7.41 10.21
C GLY A 235 16.31 -7.88 9.97
N LYS A 236 16.10 -8.98 9.23
CA LYS A 236 14.77 -9.50 8.88
C LYS A 236 14.27 -10.48 9.93
N CYS A 237 12.95 -10.49 10.12
CA CYS A 237 12.27 -11.46 10.97
C CYS A 237 11.55 -12.53 10.15
N SER A 238 11.47 -13.75 10.66
CA SER A 238 10.78 -14.89 10.06
C SER A 238 9.97 -15.63 11.13
N TRP A 239 8.83 -16.21 10.74
CA TRP A 239 8.05 -17.09 11.62
C TRP A 239 8.58 -18.52 11.65
N GLU A 240 9.19 -18.96 10.55
CA GLU A 240 9.70 -20.32 10.40
C GLU A 240 11.17 -20.38 10.81
N GLU A 241 11.56 -21.54 11.35
CA GLU A 241 12.94 -21.82 11.69
C GLU A 241 13.80 -21.76 10.42
N PRO A 242 14.91 -21.00 10.42
CA PRO A 242 15.74 -20.85 9.24
C PRO A 242 16.34 -22.21 8.85
N THR A 243 15.91 -22.74 7.71
CA THR A 243 16.53 -23.91 7.10
C THR A 243 17.88 -23.51 6.51
N GLU A 244 18.91 -24.29 6.80
CA GLU A 244 20.26 -24.11 6.24
C GLU A 244 20.21 -24.34 4.71
N GLU A 245 20.23 -23.26 3.93
CA GLU A 245 20.65 -23.26 2.52
C GLU A 245 22.04 -22.65 2.38
#